data_AF-E4MTU3-F1
#
_entry.id   AF-E4MTU3-F1
#
_cell.length_a   1.000
_cell.length_b   1.000
_cell.length_c   1.000
_cell.angle_alpha   90.00
_cell.angle_beta   90.00
_cell.angle_gamma   90.00
#
_symmetry.space_group_name_H-M   'P 1'
#
loop_
_entity.id
_entity.type
_entity.pdbx_description
1 polymer ?
#
loop_
_entity_poly.entity_id
_entity_poly.type
_entity_poly.pdbx_seq_one_letter_code
_entity_poly.pdbx_strand_id
1 'polypeptide(L)'
;MYTMNTIIILIFVLVVVSVYFIVQYKSNFEKRLAYHTPRLLSPERQEYIRGAEGYIKKASVVIGLFVSFPLMVVCAFLLADIGIPIIFLLLIFLIAIECLAIYLLYRILKRNIKNQQALLEQMSDSDFRLLQSVQKELFLFKYFPPFILCKDKLYLFVSLTVEEIDPTTIKEVCFVYARGGRVIVHIKSIKSIRITMYRNIYPLLVEIIEKYNPNAQIKTLK
;
A
#
# COMPACT_ATOMS: atom_id res chain seq x y z
N MET A 1 16.04 11.98 -35.16
CA MET A 1 16.10 12.75 -33.89
C MET A 1 14.72 13.23 -33.43
N TYR A 2 13.92 13.86 -34.30
CA TYR A 2 12.57 14.37 -33.96
C TYR A 2 11.61 13.29 -33.41
N THR A 3 11.50 12.14 -34.08
CA THR A 3 10.57 11.06 -33.71
C THR A 3 10.81 10.52 -32.29
N MET A 4 12.08 10.38 -31.88
CA MET A 4 12.43 9.85 -30.56
C MET A 4 12.11 10.85 -29.43
N ASN A 5 12.35 12.15 -29.66
CA ASN A 5 11.99 13.19 -28.70
C ASN A 5 10.46 13.28 -28.54
N THR A 6 9.70 13.18 -29.64
CA THR A 6 8.23 13.16 -29.59
C THR A 6 7.70 11.96 -28.81
N ILE A 7 8.30 10.77 -28.97
CA ILE A 7 7.92 9.58 -28.20
C ILE A 7 8.19 9.76 -26.70
N ILE A 8 9.37 10.26 -26.33
CA ILE A 8 9.73 10.52 -24.92
C ILE A 8 8.74 11.51 -24.28
N ILE A 9 8.41 12.60 -24.99
CA ILE A 9 7.45 13.60 -24.53
C ILE A 9 6.06 12.98 -24.35
N LEU A 10 5.59 12.16 -25.31
CA LEU A 10 4.29 11.50 -25.22
C LEU A 10 4.21 10.57 -24.00
N ILE A 11 5.25 9.77 -23.77
CA ILE A 11 5.35 8.89 -22.59
C ILE A 11 5.31 9.73 -21.31
N PHE A 12 6.05 10.83 -21.24
CA PHE A 12 6.03 11.73 -20.09
C PHE A 12 4.64 12.26 -19.79
N VAL A 13 3.93 12.75 -20.80
CA VAL A 13 2.56 13.25 -20.67
C VAL A 13 1.63 12.15 -20.14
N LEU A 14 1.71 10.92 -20.68
CA LEU A 14 0.92 9.79 -20.22
C LEU A 14 1.20 9.41 -18.75
N VAL A 15 2.48 9.48 -18.33
CA VAL A 15 2.87 9.25 -16.94
C VAL A 15 2.25 10.32 -16.04
N VAL A 16 2.40 11.61 -16.37
CA VAL A 16 1.85 12.72 -15.57
C VAL A 16 0.33 12.62 -15.45
N VAL A 17 -0.37 12.32 -16.55
CA VAL A 17 -1.83 12.13 -16.56
C VAL A 17 -2.24 10.93 -15.69
N SER A 18 -1.54 9.81 -15.82
CA SER A 18 -1.79 8.61 -15.00
C SER A 18 -1.60 8.90 -13.51
N VAL A 19 -0.55 9.64 -13.16
CA VAL A 19 -0.28 10.08 -11.79
C VAL A 19 -1.37 10.99 -11.25
N TYR A 20 -1.86 11.94 -12.06
CA TYR A 20 -2.99 12.78 -11.69
C TYR A 20 -4.22 11.95 -11.30
N PHE A 21 -4.57 10.95 -12.11
CA PHE A 21 -5.71 10.06 -11.79
C PHE A 21 -5.48 9.25 -10.51
N ILE A 22 -4.29 8.68 -10.32
CA ILE A 22 -3.94 7.92 -9.10
C ILE A 22 -4.07 8.79 -7.85
N VAL A 23 -3.60 10.04 -7.94
CA VAL A 23 -3.63 11.04 -6.87
C VAL A 23 -5.07 11.44 -6.50
N GLN A 24 -5.95 11.56 -7.49
CA GLN A 24 -7.33 11.99 -7.30
C GLN A 24 -8.27 10.84 -6.90
N TYR A 25 -7.91 9.59 -7.23
CA TYR A 25 -8.72 8.44 -6.91
C TYR A 25 -8.84 8.24 -5.40
N LYS A 26 -10.07 8.31 -4.88
CA LYS A 26 -10.41 8.04 -3.47
C LYS A 26 -11.37 6.87 -3.37
N SER A 27 -11.07 5.94 -2.45
CA SER A 27 -11.97 4.82 -2.17
C SER A 27 -13.26 5.28 -1.48
N ASN A 28 -14.28 4.42 -1.44
CA ASN A 28 -15.52 4.74 -0.74
C ASN A 28 -15.28 5.03 0.75
N PHE A 29 -14.30 4.38 1.36
CA PHE A 29 -13.88 4.66 2.74
C PHE A 29 -13.30 6.08 2.87
N GLU A 30 -12.39 6.46 1.98
CA GLU A 30 -11.77 7.79 1.98
C GLU A 30 -12.78 8.93 1.71
N LYS A 31 -13.79 8.67 0.88
CA LYS A 31 -14.89 9.61 0.64
C LYS A 31 -15.70 9.86 1.91
N ARG A 32 -16.03 8.81 2.67
CA ARG A 32 -16.71 8.97 3.97
C ARG A 32 -15.83 9.70 4.98
N LEU A 33 -14.52 9.44 4.95
CA LEU A 33 -13.56 10.09 5.84
C LEU A 33 -13.46 11.61 5.65
N ALA A 34 -13.85 12.13 4.48
CA ALA A 34 -13.85 13.58 4.22
C ALA A 34 -14.78 14.37 5.16
N TYR A 35 -15.82 13.72 5.70
CA TYR A 35 -16.80 14.32 6.62
C TYR A 35 -16.59 13.91 8.08
N HIS A 36 -15.54 13.12 8.36
CA HIS A 36 -15.26 12.60 9.69
C HIS A 36 -14.61 13.68 10.57
N THR A 37 -15.11 13.83 11.80
CA THR A 37 -14.50 14.70 12.81
C THR A 37 -13.45 13.93 13.60
N PRO A 38 -12.18 14.34 13.58
CA PRO A 38 -11.10 13.67 14.30
C PRO A 38 -11.40 13.58 15.80
N ARG A 39 -11.14 12.41 16.38
CA ARG A 39 -11.25 12.16 17.83
C ARG A 39 -9.88 12.02 18.46
N LEU A 40 -9.80 12.35 19.75
CA LEU A 40 -8.58 12.13 20.52
C LEU A 40 -8.32 10.62 20.65
N LEU A 41 -7.12 10.20 20.25
CA LEU A 41 -6.66 8.83 20.43
C LEU A 41 -6.18 8.60 21.87
N SER A 42 -6.28 7.36 22.34
CA SER A 42 -5.58 6.96 23.57
C SER A 42 -4.06 7.07 23.37
N PRO A 43 -3.28 7.23 24.45
CA PRO A 43 -1.82 7.35 24.36
C PRO A 43 -1.16 6.23 23.55
N GLU A 44 -1.57 4.97 23.74
CA GLU A 44 -1.04 3.81 23.01
C GLU A 44 -1.33 3.88 21.50
N ARG A 45 -2.54 4.30 21.11
CA ARG A 45 -2.92 4.43 19.71
C ARG A 45 -2.22 5.63 19.05
N GLN A 46 -1.97 6.69 19.82
CA GLN A 46 -1.20 7.83 19.35
C GLN A 46 0.28 7.46 19.14
N GLU A 47 0.86 6.65 20.03
CA GLU A 47 2.21 6.11 19.87
C GLU A 47 2.31 5.21 18.64
N TYR A 48 1.30 4.36 18.40
CA TYR A 48 1.22 3.56 17.17
C TYR A 48 1.30 4.43 15.91
N ILE A 49 0.50 5.50 15.83
CA ILE A 49 0.49 6.43 14.69
C ILE A 49 1.84 7.15 14.56
N ARG A 50 2.40 7.65 15.66
CA ARG A 50 3.73 8.29 15.67
C ARG A 50 4.82 7.34 15.16
N GLY A 51 4.74 6.07 15.56
CA GLY A 51 5.60 5.01 15.07
C GLY A 51 5.47 4.80 13.56
N ALA A 52 4.24 4.78 13.04
CA ALA A 52 3.98 4.67 11.61
C ALA A 52 4.54 5.86 10.83
N GLU A 53 4.34 7.10 11.31
CA GLU A 53 4.86 8.31 10.67
C GLU A 53 6.40 8.33 10.65
N GLY A 54 7.01 7.99 11.79
CA GLY A 54 8.47 7.84 11.90
C GLY A 54 9.01 6.75 10.98
N TYR A 55 8.28 5.64 10.82
CA TYR A 55 8.62 4.57 9.91
C TYR A 55 8.60 5.03 8.45
N ILE A 56 7.55 5.72 8.00
CA ILE A 56 7.50 6.28 6.63
C ILE A 56 8.68 7.19 6.39
N LYS A 57 8.96 8.13 7.31
CA LYS A 57 10.03 9.11 7.11
C LYS A 57 11.39 8.43 6.91
N LYS A 58 11.68 7.38 7.69
CA LYS A 58 12.91 6.58 7.55
C LYS A 58 12.89 5.76 6.25
N ALA A 59 11.79 5.05 5.97
CA ALA A 59 11.65 4.23 4.78
C ALA A 59 11.74 5.06 3.49
N SER A 60 11.18 6.27 3.44
CA SER A 60 11.25 7.15 2.27
C SER A 60 12.67 7.59 1.96
N VAL A 61 13.50 7.83 2.98
CA VAL A 61 14.93 8.16 2.79
C VAL A 61 15.68 6.95 2.23
N VAL A 62 15.46 5.77 2.81
CA VAL A 62 16.09 4.52 2.35
C VAL A 62 15.69 4.21 0.91
N ILE A 63 14.40 4.25 0.60
CA ILE A 63 13.90 4.01 -0.77
C ILE A 63 14.49 5.03 -1.75
N GLY A 64 14.54 6.31 -1.38
CA GLY A 64 15.16 7.34 -2.22
C GLY A 64 16.61 7.00 -2.57
N LEU A 65 17.43 6.64 -1.57
CA LEU A 65 18.83 6.27 -1.79
C LEU A 65 18.99 5.02 -2.67
N PHE A 66 18.20 3.98 -2.43
CA PHE A 66 18.26 2.73 -3.20
C PHE A 66 17.77 2.88 -4.64
N VAL A 67 16.80 3.76 -4.89
CA VAL A 67 16.29 4.04 -6.24
C VAL A 67 17.31 4.89 -7.02
N SER A 68 17.90 5.91 -6.39
CA SER A 68 18.82 6.81 -7.08
C SER A 68 20.19 6.20 -7.40
N PHE A 69 20.64 5.16 -6.69
CA PHE A 69 21.95 4.54 -6.94
C PHE A 69 22.04 3.82 -8.31
N PRO A 70 21.11 2.93 -8.70
CA PRO A 70 21.05 2.38 -10.06
C PRO A 70 20.99 3.45 -11.15
N LEU A 71 20.26 4.55 -10.91
CA LEU A 71 20.21 5.65 -11.86
C LEU A 71 21.58 6.28 -12.06
N MET A 72 22.32 6.58 -10.98
CA MET A 72 23.70 7.08 -11.11
C MET A 72 24.59 6.17 -11.95
N VAL A 73 24.44 4.84 -11.82
CA VAL A 73 25.18 3.86 -12.63
C VAL A 73 24.80 3.95 -14.11
N VAL A 74 23.49 3.99 -14.41
CA VAL A 74 22.99 4.19 -15.78
C VAL A 74 23.49 5.53 -16.36
N CYS A 75 23.48 6.60 -15.58
CA CYS A 75 24.01 7.89 -15.96
C CYS A 75 25.49 7.82 -16.34
N ALA A 76 26.31 7.12 -15.53
CA ALA A 76 27.74 6.97 -15.79
C ALA A 76 28.03 6.20 -17.09
N PHE A 77 27.27 5.14 -17.40
CA PHE A 77 27.41 4.40 -18.65
C PHE A 77 26.92 5.18 -19.87
N LEU A 78 25.79 5.90 -19.75
CA LEU A 78 25.25 6.69 -20.86
C LEU A 78 26.11 7.92 -21.18
N LEU A 79 26.83 8.49 -20.21
CA LEU A 79 27.76 9.59 -20.45
C LEU A 79 29.04 9.15 -21.19
N ALA A 80 29.35 7.85 -21.23
CA ALA A 80 30.55 7.31 -21.86
C ALA A 80 30.41 7.10 -23.38
N ASP A 81 29.19 7.05 -23.93
CA ASP A 81 28.95 6.81 -25.36
C ASP A 81 27.67 7.50 -25.86
N ILE A 82 27.74 8.13 -27.05
CA ILE A 82 26.67 8.81 -27.83
C ILE A 82 26.48 10.32 -27.54
N GLY A 83 25.95 11.06 -28.52
CA GLY A 83 25.82 12.52 -28.56
C GLY A 83 25.05 13.17 -27.39
N ILE A 84 25.67 14.23 -26.87
CA ILE A 84 25.33 15.01 -25.66
C ILE A 84 23.84 15.36 -25.46
N PRO A 85 23.03 15.77 -26.47
CA PRO A 85 21.70 16.33 -26.22
C PRO A 85 20.64 15.29 -25.81
N ILE A 86 20.70 14.08 -26.38
CA ILE A 86 19.68 13.04 -26.18
C ILE A 86 19.86 12.37 -24.81
N ILE A 87 21.12 12.11 -24.43
CA ILE A 87 21.46 11.55 -23.12
C ILE A 87 21.03 12.50 -22.01
N PHE A 88 21.25 13.81 -22.19
CA PHE A 88 20.81 14.81 -21.20
C PHE A 88 19.28 14.83 -21.03
N LEU A 89 18.52 14.72 -22.12
CA LEU A 89 17.06 14.63 -22.06
C LEU A 89 16.58 13.35 -21.35
N LEU A 90 17.21 12.20 -21.63
CA LEU A 90 16.91 10.93 -20.96
C LEU A 90 17.25 10.98 -19.46
N LEU A 91 18.35 11.63 -19.10
CA LEU A 91 18.77 11.84 -17.72
C LEU A 91 17.72 12.62 -16.92
N ILE A 92 17.30 13.78 -17.45
CA ILE A 92 16.25 14.61 -16.85
C ILE A 92 14.96 13.82 -16.70
N PHE A 93 14.58 13.06 -17.73
CA PHE A 93 13.37 12.26 -17.72
C PHE A 93 13.40 11.16 -16.64
N LEU A 94 14.52 10.45 -16.49
CA LEU A 94 14.69 9.44 -15.45
C LEU A 94 14.64 10.06 -14.04
N ILE A 95 15.36 11.16 -13.81
CA ILE A 95 15.32 11.89 -12.53
C ILE A 95 13.89 12.35 -12.21
N ALA A 96 13.16 12.87 -13.20
CA ALA A 96 11.78 13.29 -13.02
C ALA A 96 10.85 12.12 -12.64
N ILE A 97 11.01 10.96 -13.27
CA ILE A 97 10.26 9.74 -12.91
C ILE A 97 10.58 9.28 -11.50
N GLU A 98 11.85 9.30 -11.08
CA GLU A 98 12.23 8.92 -9.72
C GLU A 98 11.61 9.83 -8.66
N CYS A 99 11.75 11.14 -8.85
CA CYS A 99 11.14 12.13 -7.96
C CYS A 99 9.62 11.92 -7.86
N LEU A 100 8.97 11.63 -8.99
CA LEU A 100 7.54 11.38 -9.05
C LEU A 100 7.17 10.08 -8.32
N ALA A 101 7.93 9.00 -8.50
CA ALA A 101 7.72 7.73 -7.83
C ALA A 101 7.87 7.86 -6.30
N ILE A 102 8.92 8.53 -5.83
CA ILE A 102 9.16 8.80 -4.40
C ILE A 102 8.03 9.63 -3.81
N TYR A 103 7.62 10.71 -4.50
CA TYR A 103 6.50 11.55 -4.09
C TYR A 103 5.21 10.75 -3.95
N LEU A 104 4.89 9.90 -4.93
CA LEU A 104 3.68 9.08 -4.90
C LEU A 104 3.70 8.05 -3.80
N LEU A 105 4.82 7.33 -3.63
CA LEU A 105 4.99 6.37 -2.54
C LEU A 105 4.77 7.05 -1.19
N TYR A 106 5.43 8.18 -0.94
CA TYR A 106 5.24 8.96 0.29
C TYR A 106 3.77 9.35 0.49
N ARG A 107 3.12 9.85 -0.57
CA ARG A 107 1.71 10.27 -0.53
C ARG A 107 0.76 9.11 -0.24
N ILE A 108 0.95 7.96 -0.86
CA ILE A 108 0.14 6.75 -0.65
C ILE A 108 0.29 6.24 0.78
N LEU A 109 1.54 6.17 1.28
CA LEU A 109 1.80 5.71 2.65
C LEU A 109 1.21 6.67 3.68
N LYS A 110 1.36 7.99 3.47
CA LYS A 110 0.77 9.01 4.35
C LYS A 110 -0.75 8.96 4.36
N ARG A 111 -1.37 8.71 3.20
CA ARG A 111 -2.81 8.47 3.09
C ARG A 111 -3.24 7.23 3.87
N ASN A 112 -2.49 6.13 3.79
CA ASN A 112 -2.76 4.92 4.56
C ASN A 112 -2.71 5.15 6.07
N ILE A 113 -1.73 5.94 6.57
CA ILE A 113 -1.71 6.32 8.00
C ILE A 113 -2.98 7.09 8.38
N LYS A 114 -3.41 8.04 7.56
CA LYS A 114 -4.66 8.79 7.81
C LYS A 114 -5.87 7.85 7.89
N ASN A 115 -5.94 6.88 6.99
CA ASN A 115 -7.00 5.87 6.99
C ASN A 115 -6.94 5.00 8.26
N GLN A 116 -5.75 4.59 8.68
CA GLN A 116 -5.55 3.84 9.93
C GLN A 116 -5.92 4.67 11.16
N GLN A 117 -5.54 5.94 11.22
CA GLN A 117 -5.89 6.84 12.32
C GLN A 117 -7.40 6.88 12.51
N ALA A 118 -8.15 7.04 11.42
CA ALA A 118 -9.61 7.03 11.46
C ALA A 118 -10.21 5.73 11.97
N LEU A 119 -9.60 4.58 11.62
CA LEU A 119 -10.00 3.28 12.15
C LEU A 119 -9.69 3.18 13.65
N LEU A 120 -8.49 3.58 14.07
CA LEU A 120 -8.07 3.57 15.48
C LEU A 120 -8.96 4.44 16.38
N GLU A 121 -9.50 5.54 15.87
CA GLU A 121 -10.46 6.39 16.60
C GLU A 121 -11.79 5.69 16.91
N GLN A 122 -12.12 4.64 16.15
CA GLN A 122 -13.38 3.90 16.26
C GLN A 122 -13.21 2.46 16.75
N MET A 123 -11.96 2.02 16.87
CA MET A 123 -11.56 0.65 17.19
C MET A 123 -11.80 0.33 18.67
N SER A 124 -12.24 -0.89 18.96
CA SER A 124 -12.29 -1.43 20.32
C SER A 124 -10.88 -1.79 20.82
N ASP A 125 -10.69 -1.96 22.13
CA ASP A 125 -9.37 -2.37 22.65
C ASP A 125 -9.00 -3.80 22.24
N SER A 126 -9.98 -4.69 22.06
CA SER A 126 -9.75 -6.04 21.54
C SER A 126 -9.28 -6.01 20.09
N ASP A 127 -9.91 -5.20 19.24
CA ASP A 127 -9.50 -5.04 17.85
C ASP A 127 -8.11 -4.41 17.74
N PHE A 128 -7.78 -3.49 18.66
CA PHE A 128 -6.45 -2.89 18.72
C PHE A 128 -5.36 -3.91 19.09
N ARG A 129 -5.64 -4.83 20.03
CA ARG A 129 -4.71 -5.93 20.34
C ARG A 129 -4.53 -6.89 19.16
N LEU A 130 -5.59 -7.14 18.38
CA LEU A 130 -5.52 -7.93 17.16
C LEU A 130 -4.67 -7.22 16.08
N LEU A 131 -4.81 -5.90 15.93
CA LEU A 131 -3.95 -5.11 15.06
C LEU A 131 -2.47 -5.23 15.47
N GLN A 132 -2.18 -5.16 16.77
CA GLN A 132 -0.84 -5.31 17.30
C GLN A 132 -0.26 -6.72 17.07
N SER A 133 -1.08 -7.78 17.12
CA SER A 133 -0.60 -9.14 16.79
C SER A 133 -0.23 -9.26 15.31
N VAL A 134 -1.06 -8.74 14.40
CA VAL A 134 -0.74 -8.65 12.97
C VAL A 134 0.53 -7.84 12.72
N GLN A 135 0.70 -6.73 13.45
CA GLN A 135 1.91 -5.90 13.38
C GLN A 135 3.18 -6.65 13.79
N LYS A 136 3.13 -7.51 14.82
CA LYS A 136 4.30 -8.28 15.27
C LYS A 136 4.79 -9.26 14.21
N GLU A 137 3.87 -9.77 13.41
CA GLU A 137 4.15 -10.69 12.29
C GLU A 137 4.71 -9.98 11.04
N LEU A 138 4.71 -8.64 11.00
CA LEU A 138 5.16 -7.82 9.88
C LEU A 138 6.61 -7.32 10.07
N PHE A 139 7.53 -7.83 9.24
CA PHE A 139 8.93 -7.41 9.26
C PHE A 139 9.19 -6.11 8.45
N LEU A 140 9.07 -6.16 7.12
CA LEU A 140 9.38 -5.03 6.22
C LEU A 140 8.30 -3.95 6.14
N PHE A 141 7.09 -4.21 6.63
CA PHE A 141 5.94 -3.30 6.51
C PHE A 141 5.20 -3.24 7.85
N LYS A 142 5.95 -3.10 8.94
CA LYS A 142 5.46 -3.20 10.32
C LYS A 142 4.18 -2.40 10.60
N TYR A 143 4.04 -1.20 10.02
CA TYR A 143 2.89 -0.32 10.23
C TYR A 143 1.88 -0.31 9.06
N PHE A 144 2.04 -1.22 8.09
CA PHE A 144 1.14 -1.33 6.93
C PHE A 144 0.56 -2.75 6.86
N PRO A 145 -0.34 -3.10 7.80
CA PRO A 145 -0.99 -4.38 7.78
C PRO A 145 -1.86 -4.53 6.52
N PRO A 146 -1.97 -5.78 6.00
CA PRO A 146 -2.81 -6.06 4.85
C PRO A 146 -4.30 -5.86 5.17
N PHE A 147 -4.71 -6.06 6.43
CA PHE A 147 -6.09 -5.87 6.84
C PHE A 147 -6.16 -5.33 8.27
N ILE A 148 -7.31 -4.73 8.59
CA ILE A 148 -7.66 -4.26 9.94
C ILE A 148 -9.11 -4.64 10.21
N LEU A 149 -9.38 -5.27 11.36
CA LEU A 149 -10.73 -5.45 11.88
C LEU A 149 -11.11 -4.21 12.70
N CYS A 150 -12.28 -3.63 12.43
CA CYS A 150 -12.79 -2.52 13.23
C CYS A 150 -14.32 -2.50 13.14
N LYS A 151 -15.01 -2.45 14.29
CA LYS A 151 -16.48 -2.43 14.36
C LYS A 151 -17.13 -3.54 13.51
N ASP A 152 -16.65 -4.77 13.70
CA ASP A 152 -17.15 -5.97 13.02
C ASP A 152 -16.99 -5.96 11.48
N LYS A 153 -16.22 -5.02 10.95
CA LYS A 153 -15.93 -4.90 9.52
C LYS A 153 -14.46 -5.08 9.23
N LEU A 154 -14.19 -5.71 8.10
CA LEU A 154 -12.85 -5.98 7.64
C LEU A 154 -12.43 -4.91 6.62
N TYR A 155 -11.37 -4.17 6.96
CA TYR A 155 -10.78 -3.15 6.09
C TYR A 155 -9.52 -3.71 5.44
N LEU A 156 -9.58 -3.98 4.15
CA LEU A 156 -8.47 -4.51 3.36
C LEU A 156 -7.67 -3.38 2.71
N PHE A 157 -6.37 -3.34 2.96
CA PHE A 157 -5.44 -2.38 2.36
C PHE A 157 -4.93 -2.95 1.03
N VAL A 158 -5.73 -2.78 -0.01
CA VAL A 158 -5.48 -3.30 -1.36
C VAL A 158 -4.69 -2.26 -2.17
N SER A 159 -3.37 -2.47 -2.28
CA SER A 159 -2.44 -1.60 -3.02
C SER A 159 -2.57 -0.11 -2.65
N LEU A 160 -3.36 0.64 -3.41
CA LEU A 160 -3.49 2.09 -3.30
C LEU A 160 -4.64 2.50 -2.38
N THR A 161 -5.59 1.62 -2.08
CA THR A 161 -6.85 1.97 -1.44
C THR A 161 -7.26 1.01 -0.34
N VAL A 162 -8.20 1.47 0.50
CA VAL A 162 -8.85 0.65 1.51
C VAL A 162 -10.23 0.24 1.01
N GLU A 163 -10.46 -1.07 0.94
CA GLU A 163 -11.74 -1.68 0.65
C GLU A 163 -12.38 -2.17 1.96
N GLU A 164 -13.64 -1.81 2.19
CA GLU A 164 -14.41 -2.30 3.33
C GLU A 164 -15.21 -3.54 2.91
N ILE A 165 -15.12 -4.60 3.70
CA ILE A 165 -15.87 -5.84 3.52
C ILE A 165 -16.57 -6.19 4.82
N ASP A 166 -17.84 -6.56 4.71
CA ASP A 166 -18.54 -7.24 5.78
C ASP A 166 -18.12 -8.73 5.79
N PRO A 167 -17.45 -9.21 6.86
CA PRO A 167 -16.93 -10.57 6.89
C PRO A 167 -18.04 -11.63 6.80
N THR A 168 -19.28 -11.31 7.17
CA THR A 168 -20.44 -12.22 7.05
C THR A 168 -20.79 -12.55 5.59
N THR A 169 -20.42 -11.67 4.66
CA THR A 169 -20.72 -11.80 3.22
C THR A 169 -19.68 -12.59 2.43
N ILE A 170 -18.58 -12.98 3.08
CA ILE A 170 -17.49 -13.72 2.45
C ILE A 170 -17.94 -15.15 2.20
N LYS A 171 -17.95 -15.58 0.93
CA LYS A 171 -18.36 -16.92 0.51
C LYS A 171 -17.20 -17.90 0.45
N GLU A 172 -16.06 -17.42 -0.06
CA GLU A 172 -14.89 -18.27 -0.30
C GLU A 172 -13.60 -17.47 -0.11
N VAL A 173 -12.60 -18.10 0.50
CA VAL A 173 -11.24 -17.58 0.63
C VAL A 173 -10.26 -18.61 0.11
N CYS A 174 -9.66 -18.31 -1.03
CA CYS A 174 -8.59 -19.11 -1.63
C CYS A 174 -7.27 -18.36 -1.59
N PHE A 175 -6.16 -19.08 -1.72
CA PHE A 175 -4.85 -18.43 -1.86
C PHE A 175 -3.94 -19.18 -2.83
N VAL A 176 -2.96 -18.44 -3.35
CA VAL A 176 -1.86 -18.94 -4.17
C VAL A 176 -0.54 -18.53 -3.54
N TYR A 177 0.44 -19.43 -3.55
CA TYR A 177 1.78 -19.11 -3.04
C TYR A 177 2.48 -18.11 -3.96
N ALA A 178 3.14 -17.12 -3.35
CA ALA A 178 3.96 -16.14 -4.03
C ALA A 178 5.40 -16.19 -3.50
N ARG A 179 6.34 -15.61 -4.26
CA ARG A 179 7.76 -15.57 -3.88
C ARG A 179 7.97 -14.79 -2.58
N GLY A 180 8.92 -15.28 -1.77
CA GLY A 180 9.34 -14.64 -0.52
C GLY A 180 8.39 -14.88 0.66
N GLY A 181 7.83 -16.08 0.79
CA GLY A 181 6.98 -16.45 1.93
C GLY A 181 5.63 -15.73 1.99
N ARG A 182 5.15 -15.23 0.85
CA ARG A 182 3.89 -14.50 0.73
C ARG A 182 2.81 -15.37 0.10
N VAL A 183 1.56 -15.01 0.36
CA VAL A 183 0.38 -15.59 -0.28
C VAL A 183 -0.45 -14.48 -0.91
N ILE A 184 -0.96 -14.76 -2.10
CA ILE A 184 -1.98 -13.93 -2.75
C ILE A 184 -3.32 -14.53 -2.38
N VAL A 185 -4.07 -13.83 -1.55
CA VAL A 185 -5.37 -14.24 -1.04
C VAL A 185 -6.45 -13.68 -1.94
N HIS A 186 -7.34 -14.55 -2.38
CA HIS A 186 -8.53 -14.28 -3.17
C HIS A 186 -9.75 -14.42 -2.27
N ILE A 187 -10.40 -13.30 -1.97
CA ILE A 187 -11.60 -13.23 -1.13
C ILE A 187 -12.78 -13.02 -2.07
N LYS A 188 -13.68 -14.00 -2.15
CA LYS A 188 -14.94 -13.89 -2.90
C LYS A 188 -16.07 -13.54 -1.96
N SER A 189 -16.64 -12.36 -2.15
CA SER A 189 -17.90 -11.93 -1.51
C SER A 189 -18.87 -11.45 -2.60
N ILE A 190 -19.54 -10.32 -2.41
CA ILE A 190 -20.26 -9.59 -3.47
C ILE A 190 -19.27 -9.10 -4.55
N LYS A 191 -18.07 -8.70 -4.14
CA LYS A 191 -16.98 -8.28 -5.02
C LYS A 191 -15.76 -9.15 -4.73
N SER A 192 -15.13 -9.66 -5.79
CA SER A 192 -13.88 -10.42 -5.64
C SER A 192 -12.73 -9.47 -5.38
N ILE A 193 -12.02 -9.68 -4.28
CA ILE A 193 -10.87 -8.86 -3.88
C ILE A 193 -9.62 -9.74 -3.78
N ARG A 194 -8.50 -9.21 -4.25
CA ARG A 194 -7.19 -9.86 -4.16
C ARG A 194 -6.28 -9.03 -3.27
N ILE A 195 -5.63 -9.67 -2.32
CA ILE A 195 -4.69 -9.02 -1.43
C ILE A 195 -3.47 -9.92 -1.19
N THR A 196 -2.29 -9.29 -1.09
CA THR A 196 -1.05 -10.01 -0.79
C THR A 196 -0.71 -9.82 0.68
N MET A 197 -0.34 -10.91 1.36
CA MET A 197 0.15 -10.88 2.73
C MET A 197 1.21 -11.94 2.97
N TYR A 198 1.89 -11.87 4.11
CA TYR A 198 2.80 -12.93 4.52
C TYR A 198 2.02 -14.17 4.96
N ARG A 199 2.64 -15.36 4.77
CA ARG A 199 2.02 -16.65 5.10
C ARG A 199 1.61 -16.75 6.57
N ASN A 200 2.41 -16.20 7.49
CA ASN A 200 2.14 -16.18 8.93
C ASN A 200 0.93 -15.31 9.32
N ILE A 201 0.55 -14.33 8.49
CA ILE A 201 -0.59 -13.45 8.75
C ILE A 201 -1.91 -14.09 8.26
N TYR A 202 -1.84 -14.99 7.28
CA TYR A 202 -3.03 -15.61 6.71
C TYR A 202 -3.92 -16.36 7.73
N PRO A 203 -3.38 -17.16 8.67
CA PRO A 203 -4.20 -17.77 9.72
C PRO A 203 -5.02 -16.77 10.55
N LEU A 204 -4.45 -15.59 10.88
CA LEU A 204 -5.17 -14.55 11.62
C LEU A 204 -6.36 -14.01 10.82
N LEU A 205 -6.22 -13.87 9.50
CA LEU A 205 -7.33 -13.50 8.63
C LEU A 205 -8.42 -14.56 8.64
N VAL A 206 -8.03 -15.84 8.54
CA VAL A 206 -8.96 -16.97 8.52
C VAL A 206 -9.76 -17.03 9.82
N GLU A 207 -9.10 -16.93 10.96
CA GLU A 207 -9.75 -16.95 12.29
C GLU A 207 -10.80 -15.83 12.42
N ILE A 208 -10.48 -14.62 11.94
CA ILE A 208 -11.45 -13.52 11.90
C ILE A 208 -12.64 -13.90 11.04
N ILE A 209 -12.42 -14.39 9.81
CA ILE A 209 -13.51 -14.70 8.89
C ILE A 209 -14.39 -15.83 9.43
N GLU A 210 -13.80 -16.90 9.98
CA GLU A 210 -14.53 -18.02 10.57
C GLU A 210 -15.40 -17.59 11.76
N LYS A 211 -14.91 -16.65 12.57
CA LYS A 211 -15.68 -16.08 13.70
C LYS A 211 -16.98 -15.41 13.26
N TYR A 212 -16.96 -14.71 12.11
CA TYR A 212 -18.14 -13.98 11.60
C TYR A 212 -18.96 -14.79 10.59
N ASN A 213 -18.34 -15.72 9.86
CA ASN A 213 -19.00 -16.61 8.92
C ASN A 213 -18.38 -18.01 8.94
N PRO A 214 -18.83 -18.91 9.83
CA PRO A 214 -18.31 -20.27 9.93
C PRO A 214 -18.63 -21.13 8.68
N ASN A 215 -19.58 -20.69 7.84
CA ASN A 215 -19.96 -21.41 6.62
C ASN A 215 -19.11 -21.01 5.39
N ALA A 216 -18.18 -20.07 5.55
CA ALA A 216 -17.30 -19.65 4.45
C ALA A 216 -16.39 -20.80 4.02
N GLN A 217 -16.23 -21.00 2.71
CA GLN A 217 -15.31 -22.01 2.17
C GLN A 217 -13.89 -21.48 2.20
N ILE A 218 -13.08 -21.91 3.17
CA ILE A 218 -11.73 -21.38 3.37
C ILE A 218 -10.68 -22.46 3.11
N LYS A 219 -9.73 -22.14 2.23
CA LYS A 219 -8.57 -23.00 1.97
C LYS A 219 -7.54 -22.81 3.07
N THR A 220 -7.26 -23.84 3.87
CA THR A 220 -6.23 -23.74 4.92
C THR A 220 -4.81 -23.91 4.37
N LEU A 221 -3.83 -23.33 5.05
CA LEU A 221 -2.42 -23.62 4.79
C LEU A 221 -2.13 -25.06 5.20
N LYS A 222 -1.66 -25.87 4.26
CA LYS A 222 -1.00 -27.14 4.57
C LYS A 222 0.44 -26.89 5.02
#